data_AF-A0AAU6WU69-F1
#
_entry.id   AF-A0AAU6WU69-F1
#
_cell.length_a   1.000
_cell.length_b   1.000
_cell.length_c   1.000
_cell.angle_alpha   90.00
_cell.angle_beta   90.00
_cell.angle_gamma   90.00
#
_symmetry.space_group_name_H-M   'P 1'
#
loop_
_entity.id
_entity.type
_entity.pdbx_description
1 polymer ?
#
loop_
_entity_poly.entity_id
_entity_poly.type
_entity_poly.pdbx_seq_one_letter_code
_entity_poly.pdbx_strand_id
1 'polypeptide(L)'
;MVSNLSDGTLRFLLQMAIYHNPNKGSLISLDEPEIGLHPDMISTICDSIIETSENTQYFIATHSPLILNGFRQEHILIFDKDENNHTVVKYLNKEKYEGIPLGQLWMSGNIGGVRW
;
A
#
# COMPACT_ATOMS: atom_id res chain seq x y z
N MET A 1 -15.10 -5.70 25.97
CA MET A 1 -15.68 -5.39 24.65
C MET A 1 -14.67 -5.63 23.52
N VAL A 2 -13.37 -5.31 23.70
CA VAL A 2 -12.32 -5.57 22.69
C VAL A 2 -11.85 -7.05 22.64
N SER A 3 -12.07 -7.81 23.71
CA SER A 3 -11.54 -9.18 23.91
C SER A 3 -12.14 -10.29 23.00
N ASN A 4 -13.18 -9.99 22.22
CA ASN A 4 -13.87 -10.98 21.37
C ASN A 4 -13.67 -10.74 19.87
N LEU A 5 -12.80 -9.81 19.49
CA LEU A 5 -12.49 -9.51 18.10
C LEU A 5 -11.36 -10.42 17.60
N SER A 6 -11.40 -10.80 16.32
CA SER A 6 -10.25 -11.42 15.68
C SER A 6 -9.11 -10.40 15.58
N ASP A 7 -7.87 -10.89 15.52
CA ASP A 7 -6.68 -10.03 15.37
C ASP A 7 -6.79 -9.14 14.11
N GLY A 8 -7.27 -9.70 13.01
CA GLY A 8 -7.49 -8.96 11.76
C GLY A 8 -8.50 -7.83 11.90
N THR A 9 -9.64 -8.07 12.57
CA THR A 9 -10.62 -7.00 12.80
C THR A 9 -10.07 -5.93 13.74
N LEU A 10 -9.30 -6.31 14.76
CA LEU A 10 -8.67 -5.33 15.66
C LEU A 10 -7.67 -4.44 14.91
N ARG A 11 -6.81 -5.03 14.06
CA ARG A 11 -5.87 -4.28 13.21
C ARG A 11 -6.58 -3.35 12.26
N PHE A 12 -7.64 -3.83 11.61
CA PHE A 12 -8.46 -3.00 10.74
C PHE A 12 -9.02 -1.78 11.48
N LEU A 13 -9.62 -1.99 12.66
CA LEU A 13 -10.18 -0.91 13.47
C LEU A 13 -9.10 0.09 13.94
N LEU A 14 -7.92 -0.40 14.32
CA LEU A 14 -6.79 0.46 14.69
C LEU A 14 -6.34 1.34 13.52
N GLN A 15 -6.25 0.77 12.32
CA GLN A 15 -5.89 1.52 11.11
C GLN A 15 -6.93 2.60 10.80
N MET A 16 -8.22 2.26 10.82
CA MET A 16 -9.30 3.24 10.65
C MET A 16 -9.24 4.35 11.70
N ALA A 17 -8.98 4.01 12.96
CA ALA A 17 -8.82 5.01 14.02
C ALA A 17 -7.63 5.95 13.77
N ILE A 18 -6.53 5.47 13.20
CA ILE A 18 -5.38 6.30 12.83
C ILE A 18 -5.71 7.22 11.65
N TYR A 19 -6.31 6.70 10.58
CA TYR A 19 -6.58 7.47 9.36
C TYR A 19 -7.61 8.58 9.57
N HIS A 20 -8.60 8.34 10.42
CA HIS A 20 -9.68 9.29 10.72
C HIS A 20 -9.49 10.05 12.04
N ASN A 21 -8.31 9.97 12.67
CA ASN A 21 -8.02 10.79 13.85
C ASN A 21 -8.04 12.28 13.45
N PRO A 22 -8.90 13.12 14.04
CA PRO A 22 -8.96 14.55 13.72
C PRO A 22 -7.68 15.31 14.06
N ASN A 23 -6.85 14.76 14.96
CA ASN A 23 -5.56 15.32 15.34
C ASN A 23 -4.38 14.57 14.71
N LYS A 24 -4.59 13.86 13.59
CA LYS A 24 -3.50 13.20 12.86
C LYS A 24 -2.50 14.22 12.31
N GLY A 25 -1.24 13.79 12.19
CA GLY A 25 -0.19 14.62 11.61
C GLY A 25 -0.35 14.81 10.11
N SER A 26 0.51 15.65 9.53
CA SER A 26 0.60 15.86 8.08
C SER A 26 1.23 14.67 7.35
N LEU A 27 1.78 13.69 8.06
CA LEU A 27 2.43 12.51 7.50
C LEU A 27 2.13 11.26 8.34
N ILE A 28 1.82 10.17 7.65
CA ILE A 28 1.66 8.83 8.23
C ILE A 28 2.52 7.85 7.43
N SER A 29 3.38 7.10 8.11
CA SER A 29 4.15 6.01 7.51
C SER A 29 3.62 4.67 7.98
N LEU A 30 3.37 3.76 7.05
CA LEU A 30 2.85 2.42 7.28
C LEU A 30 3.82 1.38 6.70
N ASP A 31 4.09 0.35 7.47
CA ASP A 31 4.87 -0.80 7.04
C ASP A 31 3.99 -2.05 7.09
N GLU A 32 3.79 -2.67 5.94
CA GLU A 32 2.93 -3.84 5.71
C GLU A 32 1.52 -3.73 6.37
N PRO A 33 0.74 -2.66 6.09
CA PRO A 33 -0.57 -2.43 6.72
C PRO A 33 -1.59 -3.56 6.49
N GLU A 34 -1.41 -4.34 5.43
CA GLU A 34 -2.24 -5.49 5.07
C GLU A 34 -2.04 -6.72 5.97
N ILE A 35 -0.97 -6.79 6.77
CA ILE A 35 -0.62 -8.00 7.50
C ILE A 35 -1.70 -8.36 8.52
N GLY A 36 -2.19 -9.60 8.43
CA GLY A 36 -3.21 -10.16 9.30
C GLY A 36 -4.64 -9.76 8.93
N LEU A 37 -4.83 -9.03 7.82
CA LEU A 37 -6.16 -8.65 7.34
C LEU A 37 -6.72 -9.68 6.35
N HIS A 38 -8.05 -9.76 6.33
CA HIS A 38 -8.74 -10.49 5.26
C HIS A 38 -8.60 -9.72 3.94
N PRO A 39 -8.43 -10.39 2.79
CA PRO A 39 -8.31 -9.72 1.49
C PRO A 39 -9.42 -8.70 1.20
N ASP A 40 -10.65 -9.01 1.59
CA ASP A 40 -11.81 -8.12 1.40
C ASP A 40 -11.73 -6.80 2.17
N MET A 41 -10.88 -6.71 3.21
CA MET A 41 -10.69 -5.48 3.99
C MET A 41 -9.64 -4.55 3.36
N ILE A 42 -8.79 -5.08 2.48
CA ILE A 42 -7.65 -4.34 1.90
C ILE A 42 -8.15 -3.19 1.01
N SER A 43 -9.18 -3.42 0.20
CA SER A 43 -9.78 -2.36 -0.63
C SER A 43 -10.29 -1.21 0.23
N THR A 44 -10.97 -1.51 1.34
CA THR A 44 -11.48 -0.49 2.27
C THR A 44 -10.35 0.33 2.88
N ILE A 45 -9.20 -0.28 3.20
CA ILE A 45 -8.03 0.46 3.68
C ILE A 45 -7.44 1.36 2.61
N CYS A 46 -7.28 0.86 1.38
CA CYS A 46 -6.81 1.68 0.26
C CYS A 46 -7.72 2.88 0.04
N ASP A 47 -9.03 2.67 -0.01
CA ASP A 47 -10.02 3.73 -0.19
C ASP A 47 -9.96 4.76 0.96
N SER A 48 -9.85 4.28 2.20
CA SER A 48 -9.73 5.16 3.38
C SER A 48 -8.46 5.99 3.35
N ILE A 49 -7.33 5.40 2.94
CA ILE A 49 -6.06 6.12 2.77
C ILE A 49 -6.19 7.19 1.69
N ILE A 50 -6.80 6.86 0.54
CA ILE A 50 -7.00 7.81 -0.55
C ILE A 50 -7.87 8.97 -0.10
N GLU A 51 -9.02 8.71 0.52
CA GLU A 51 -9.92 9.73 1.07
C GLU A 51 -9.18 10.65 2.05
N THR A 52 -8.40 10.06 2.94
CA THR A 52 -7.71 10.80 3.99
C THR A 52 -6.41 11.46 3.53
N SER A 53 -5.94 11.15 2.31
CA SER A 53 -4.70 11.68 1.74
C SER A 53 -4.76 13.15 1.32
N GLU A 54 -5.97 13.72 1.20
CA GLU A 54 -6.15 15.14 0.86
C GLU A 54 -5.43 16.09 1.83
N ASN A 55 -5.33 15.70 3.10
CA ASN A 55 -4.76 16.51 4.18
C ASN A 55 -3.55 15.84 4.88
N THR A 56 -3.19 14.62 4.48
CA THR A 56 -2.14 13.82 5.12
C THR A 56 -1.35 13.06 4.06
N GLN A 57 -0.02 13.19 4.06
CA GLN A 57 0.83 12.40 3.19
C GLN A 57 1.02 10.98 3.74
N TYR A 58 0.81 9.96 2.91
CA TYR A 58 1.03 8.57 3.27
C TYR A 58 2.29 8.02 2.59
N PHE A 59 3.15 7.37 3.38
CA PHE A 59 4.19 6.48 2.88
C PHE A 59 3.85 5.06 3.27
N ILE A 60 3.76 4.17 2.29
CA ILE A 60 3.34 2.78 2.50
C ILE A 60 4.41 1.88 1.92
N ALA A 61 5.05 1.10 2.78
CA ALA A 61 5.86 -0.04 2.38
C ALA A 61 4.98 -1.29 2.40
N THR A 62 4.97 -2.05 1.31
CA THR A 62 4.09 -3.22 1.14
C THR A 62 4.70 -4.24 0.19
N HIS A 63 4.34 -5.50 0.41
CA HIS A 63 4.58 -6.60 -0.52
C HIS A 63 3.27 -7.19 -1.06
N SER A 64 2.15 -6.46 -0.94
CA SER A 64 0.83 -6.93 -1.31
C SER A 64 0.42 -6.46 -2.70
N PRO A 65 0.17 -7.38 -3.65
CA PRO A 65 -0.36 -7.00 -4.96
C PRO A 65 -1.76 -6.39 -4.85
N LEU A 66 -2.51 -6.70 -3.78
CA LEU A 66 -3.84 -6.13 -3.54
C LEU A 66 -3.76 -4.65 -3.13
N ILE A 67 -2.77 -4.27 -2.33
CA ILE A 67 -2.49 -2.87 -2.01
C ILE A 67 -2.08 -2.13 -3.29
N LEU A 68 -1.15 -2.68 -4.09
CA LEU A 68 -0.73 -2.08 -5.36
C LEU A 68 -1.91 -1.80 -6.30
N ASN A 69 -2.88 -2.71 -6.38
CA ASN A 69 -4.09 -2.54 -7.20
C ASN A 69 -5.01 -1.40 -6.72
N GLY A 70 -4.90 -0.99 -5.46
CA GLY A 70 -5.70 0.10 -4.89
C GLY A 70 -5.18 1.49 -5.25
N PHE A 71 -3.96 1.62 -5.77
CA PHE A 71 -3.34 2.91 -6.06
C PHE A 71 -3.07 3.12 -7.55
N ARG A 72 -3.08 4.39 -7.95
CA ARG A 72 -2.66 4.78 -9.30
C ARG A 72 -1.15 4.65 -9.42
N GLN A 73 -0.69 4.23 -10.60
CA GLN A 73 0.72 4.00 -10.92
C GLN A 73 1.65 5.19 -10.60
N GLU A 74 1.18 6.43 -10.76
CA GLU A 74 1.97 7.63 -10.41
C GLU A 74 2.30 7.74 -8.92
N HIS A 75 1.59 7.01 -8.06
CA HIS A 75 1.85 6.97 -6.62
C HIS A 75 2.73 5.77 -6.20
N ILE A 76 3.19 4.95 -7.15
CA ILE A 76 3.96 3.74 -6.86
C ILE A 76 5.44 3.95 -7.17
N LEU A 77 6.26 3.62 -6.18
CA LEU A 77 7.71 3.55 -6.27
C LEU A 77 8.14 2.10 -6.17
N ILE A 78 8.87 1.61 -7.17
CA ILE A 78 9.44 0.27 -7.17
C ILE A 78 10.89 0.36 -6.71
N PHE A 79 11.20 -0.37 -5.64
CA PHE A 79 12.56 -0.51 -5.12
C PHE A 79 13.16 -1.81 -5.66
N ASP A 80 14.38 -1.72 -6.19
CA ASP A 80 15.07 -2.83 -6.84
C ASP A 80 16.58 -2.76 -6.59
N LYS A 81 17.34 -3.77 -7.00
CA LYS A 81 18.81 -3.77 -6.97
C LYS A 81 19.39 -3.73 -8.37
N ASP A 82 20.43 -2.92 -8.57
CA ASP A 82 21.23 -2.95 -9.81
C ASP A 82 22.23 -4.12 -9.81
N GLU A 83 22.98 -4.26 -10.92
CA GLU A 83 24.03 -5.28 -11.07
C GLU A 83 25.14 -5.18 -10.01
N ASN A 84 25.28 -4.02 -9.36
CA ASN A 84 26.27 -3.75 -8.31
C ASN A 84 25.69 -3.86 -6.88
N ASN A 85 24.46 -4.36 -6.72
CA ASN A 85 23.71 -4.44 -5.46
C ASN A 85 23.34 -3.08 -4.82
N HIS A 86 23.35 -1.99 -5.57
CA HIS A 86 22.82 -0.71 -5.09
C HIS A 86 21.30 -0.65 -5.21
N THR A 87 20.64 0.01 -4.25
CA THR A 87 19.21 0.27 -4.33
C THR A 87 18.93 1.29 -5.43
N VAL A 88 18.07 0.91 -6.38
CA VAL A 88 17.53 1.81 -7.39
C VAL A 88 16.02 1.94 -7.19
N VAL A 89 15.50 3.14 -7.41
CA VAL A 89 14.06 3.43 -7.28
C VAL A 89 13.52 3.83 -8.65
N LYS A 90 12.44 3.17 -9.07
CA LYS A 90 11.79 3.38 -10.36
C LYS A 90 10.37 3.92 -10.15
N TYR A 91 10.03 4.96 -10.88
CA TYR A 91 8.65 5.48 -10.97
C TYR A 91 7.91 4.76 -12.09
N LEU A 92 6.64 4.44 -11.88
CA LEU A 92 5.80 3.89 -12.95
C LEU A 92 5.24 5.03 -13.82
N ASN A 93 5.49 4.94 -15.13
CA ASN A 93 4.96 5.92 -16.09
C ASN A 93 3.47 5.70 -16.33
N LYS A 94 2.69 6.79 -16.27
CA LYS A 94 1.24 6.79 -16.42
C LYS A 94 0.73 6.15 -17.72
N GLU A 95 1.37 6.41 -18.85
CA GLU A 95 0.83 5.99 -20.16
C GLU A 95 1.03 4.50 -20.43
N LYS A 96 2.01 3.88 -19.78
CA LYS A 96 2.45 2.51 -20.11
C LYS A 96 1.61 1.42 -19.44
N TYR A 97 1.00 1.70 -18.29
CA TYR A 97 0.33 0.69 -17.47
C TYR A 97 -1.14 1.02 -17.17
N GLU A 98 -1.73 1.97 -17.91
CA GLU A 98 -3.13 2.34 -17.77
C GLU A 98 -4.07 1.14 -18.08
N GLY A 99 -5.03 0.89 -17.19
CA GLY A 99 -6.00 -0.19 -17.32
C GLY A 99 -5.50 -1.60 -16.97
N ILE A 100 -4.22 -1.75 -16.57
CA ILE A 100 -3.66 -3.04 -16.17
C ILE A 100 -3.59 -3.13 -14.64
N PRO A 101 -4.04 -4.24 -14.02
CA PRO A 101 -3.85 -4.45 -12.57
C PRO A 101 -2.36 -4.46 -12.21
N LEU A 102 -1.92 -3.44 -11.46
CA LEU A 102 -0.51 -3.23 -11.14
C LEU A 102 0.09 -4.35 -10.30
N GLY A 103 -0.71 -4.96 -9.42
CA GLY A 103 -0.33 -6.15 -8.66
C GLY A 103 0.00 -7.34 -9.56
N GLN A 104 -0.71 -7.52 -10.67
CA GLN A 104 -0.41 -8.59 -11.63
C GLN A 104 0.89 -8.29 -12.40
N LEU A 105 1.09 -7.04 -12.83
CA LEU A 105 2.33 -6.62 -13.47
C LEU A 105 3.54 -6.76 -12.56
N TRP A 106 3.37 -6.48 -11.27
CA TRP A 106 4.39 -6.70 -10.27
C TRP A 106 4.70 -8.18 -10.11
N MET A 107 3.68 -9.01 -9.86
CA MET A 107 3.87 -10.47 -9.72
C MET A 107 4.47 -11.14 -10.96
N SER A 108 4.24 -10.61 -12.16
CA SER A 108 4.86 -11.14 -13.38
C SER A 108 6.31 -10.69 -13.58
N GLY A 109 6.84 -9.83 -12.72
CA GLY A 109 8.19 -9.26 -12.81
C GLY A 109 8.34 -8.15 -13.85
N ASN A 110 7.25 -7.73 -14.52
CA ASN A 110 7.30 -6.79 -15.64
C ASN A 110 7.72 -5.36 -15.22
N ILE A 111 7.55 -5.04 -13.94
CA ILE A 111 7.90 -3.72 -13.39
C ILE A 111 9.07 -3.77 -12.38
N GLY A 112 9.67 -4.94 -12.16
CA GLY A 112 10.76 -5.14 -11.20
C GLY A 112 10.31 -5.14 -9.73
N GLY A 113 11.27 -5.14 -8.81
CA GLY A 113 11.02 -5.14 -7.36
C GLY A 113 10.34 -6.42 -6.85
N VAL A 114 10.40 -7.51 -7.61
CA VAL A 114 9.99 -8.83 -7.17
C VAL A 114 11.06 -9.45 -6.28
N ARG A 115 10.62 -10.24 -5.30
CA ARG A 115 11.50 -10.95 -4.37
C ARG A 115 12.47 -11.85 -5.15
N TRP A 116 13.75 -11.73 -4.83
CA TRP A 116 14.81 -12.70 -5.15
C TRP A 116 14.57 -14.03 -4.44
#